data_AF-A0A418F4D1-F1
#
_entry.id   AF-A0A418F4D1-F1
#
_cell.length_a   1.000
_cell.length_b   1.000
_cell.length_c   1.000
_cell.angle_alpha   90.00
_cell.angle_beta   90.00
_cell.angle_gamma   90.00
#
_symmetry.space_group_name_H-M   'P 1'
#
loop_
_entity.id
_entity.type
_entity.pdbx_description
1 polymer ?
#
loop_
_entity_poly.entity_id
_entity_poly.type
_entity_poly.pdbx_seq_one_letter_code
_entity_poly.pdbx_strand_id
1 'polypeptide(L)'
;MRATFAERVQQLVFNHDIAVIYNADQTAVNYEYLPTKTINGINEKAVWVKCGGKTKERVTAMVLADTTGAKHPLFLVLRTT
;
A
#
# COMPACT_ATOMS: atom_id res chain seq x y z
N MET A 1 6.75 -25.61 7.17
CA MET A 1 6.29 -24.88 5.97
C MET A 1 6.99 -23.52 5.79
N ARG A 2 7.07 -22.65 6.81
CA ARG A 2 7.85 -21.38 6.70
C ARG A 2 9.36 -21.58 6.66
N ALA A 3 9.92 -22.43 7.54
CA ALA A 3 11.36 -22.73 7.58
C ALA A 3 11.87 -23.33 6.25
N THR A 4 11.14 -24.33 5.72
CA THR A 4 11.44 -24.98 4.44
C THR A 4 11.42 -24.04 3.23
N PHE A 5 10.60 -22.99 3.26
CA PHE A 5 10.57 -21.99 2.19
C PHE A 5 11.77 -21.03 2.27
N ALA A 6 12.08 -20.54 3.48
CA ALA A 6 13.19 -19.62 3.70
C ALA A 6 14.53 -20.27 3.33
N GLU A 7 14.76 -21.53 3.74
CA GLU A 7 15.96 -22.29 3.38
C GLU A 7 16.11 -22.42 1.85
N ARG A 8 15.02 -22.73 1.15
CA ARG A 8 15.04 -22.84 -0.32
C ARG A 8 15.40 -21.52 -0.99
N VAL A 9 14.86 -20.39 -0.50
CA VAL A 9 15.20 -19.06 -1.03
C VAL A 9 16.67 -18.74 -0.79
N GLN A 10 17.20 -19.02 0.40
CA GLN A 10 18.63 -18.80 0.70
C GLN A 10 19.55 -19.63 -0.20
N GLN A 11 19.20 -20.90 -0.44
CA GLN A 11 19.96 -21.76 -1.36
C GLN A 11 19.97 -21.22 -2.79
N LEU A 12 18.83 -20.72 -3.28
CA LEU A 12 18.77 -20.10 -4.61
C LEU A 12 19.61 -18.83 -4.70
N VAL A 13 19.58 -18.00 -3.67
CA VAL A 13 20.40 -16.78 -3.61
C VAL A 13 21.88 -17.12 -3.70
N PHE A 14 22.33 -18.12 -2.94
CA PHE A 14 23.71 -18.57 -2.95
C PHE A 14 24.10 -19.24 -4.27
N ASN A 15 23.31 -20.19 -4.77
CA ASN A 15 23.65 -20.99 -5.95
C ASN A 15 23.67 -20.20 -7.26
N HIS A 16 22.95 -19.07 -7.31
CA HIS A 16 22.81 -18.25 -8.51
C HIS A 16 23.45 -16.86 -8.38
N ASP A 17 24.23 -16.63 -7.32
CA ASP A 17 24.87 -15.33 -7.05
C ASP A 17 23.87 -14.15 -7.15
N ILE A 18 22.67 -14.34 -6.57
CA ILE A 18 21.61 -13.33 -6.65
C ILE A 18 22.01 -12.12 -5.79
N ALA A 19 22.43 -11.04 -6.45
CA ALA A 19 22.86 -9.82 -5.77
C ALA A 19 21.70 -9.01 -5.16
N VAL A 20 20.53 -9.01 -5.80
CA VAL A 20 19.39 -8.17 -5.42
C VAL A 20 18.09 -8.96 -5.53
N ILE A 21 17.26 -8.92 -4.49
CA ILE A 21 15.90 -9.48 -4.50
C ILE A 21 14.90 -8.33 -4.45
N TYR A 22 13.90 -8.39 -5.33
CA TYR A 22 12.80 -7.43 -5.38
C TYR A 22 11.55 -8.00 -4.70
N ASN A 23 10.98 -7.25 -3.76
CA ASN A 23 9.64 -7.48 -3.24
C ASN A 23 8.65 -6.59 -3.97
N ALA A 24 7.65 -7.19 -4.60
CA ALA A 24 6.52 -6.50 -5.21
C ALA A 24 5.25 -6.86 -4.46
N ASP A 25 4.44 -5.87 -4.09
CA ASP A 25 3.17 -6.09 -3.42
C ASP A 25 2.08 -5.15 -3.91
N GLN A 26 0.83 -5.59 -3.80
CA GLN A 26 -0.35 -4.85 -4.19
C GLN A 26 -1.04 -4.28 -2.95
N THR A 27 -1.10 -2.95 -2.83
CA THR A 27 -1.79 -2.27 -1.73
C THR A 27 -2.96 -1.42 -2.21
N ALA A 28 -3.99 -1.33 -1.38
CA ALA A 28 -5.17 -0.51 -1.64
C ALA A 28 -4.87 0.96 -1.36
N VAL A 29 -5.18 1.84 -2.31
CA VAL A 29 -5.23 3.28 -2.10
C VAL A 29 -6.67 3.72 -2.17
N ASN A 30 -7.23 4.07 -1.01
CA ASN A 30 -8.60 4.56 -0.91
C ASN A 30 -8.58 6.09 -0.98
N TYR A 31 -9.26 6.65 -1.98
CA TYR A 31 -9.57 8.07 -1.97
C TYR A 31 -10.82 8.30 -1.13
N GLU A 32 -10.67 8.99 -0.01
CA GLU A 32 -11.79 9.42 0.84
C GLU A 32 -11.99 10.91 0.72
N TYR A 33 -13.18 11.30 0.26
CA TYR A 33 -13.62 12.68 0.32
C TYR A 33 -13.99 13.01 1.77
N LEU A 34 -13.08 13.67 2.48
CA LEU A 34 -13.40 14.37 3.71
C LEU A 34 -14.25 15.60 3.35
N PRO A 35 -15.42 15.81 3.95
CA PRO A 35 -16.18 17.03 3.74
C PRO A 35 -15.38 18.23 4.24
N THR A 36 -15.31 19.27 3.42
CA THR A 36 -14.68 20.54 3.77
C THR A 36 -15.46 21.32 4.84
N LYS A 37 -16.71 20.92 5.12
CA LYS A 37 -17.55 21.52 6.16
C LYS A 37 -17.57 20.63 7.40
N THR A 38 -16.79 21.02 8.39
CA THR A 38 -16.99 20.59 9.77
C THR A 38 -18.32 21.15 10.25
N ILE A 39 -19.33 20.31 10.45
CA ILE A 39 -20.65 20.73 10.97
C ILE A 39 -20.59 20.66 12.50
N ASN A 40 -19.79 21.52 13.11
CA ASN A 40 -19.85 21.69 14.56
C ASN A 40 -20.17 23.15 14.86
N GLY A 41 -20.96 23.39 15.90
CA GLY A 41 -21.04 24.70 16.50
C GLY A 41 -19.71 25.11 17.12
N ILE A 42 -19.48 26.42 17.25
CA ILE A 42 -18.34 26.95 18.02
C ILE A 42 -18.42 26.38 19.45
N ASN A 43 -17.33 25.79 19.96
CA ASN A 43 -17.15 25.16 21.30
C ASN A 43 -17.59 23.68 21.49
N GLU A 44 -17.78 22.89 20.44
CA GLU A 44 -17.97 21.44 20.60
C GLU A 44 -16.66 20.70 20.92
N LYS A 45 -16.66 19.87 21.98
CA LYS A 45 -15.51 19.05 22.41
C LYS A 45 -15.15 17.92 21.44
N ALA A 46 -16.07 17.53 20.56
CA ALA A 46 -15.91 16.42 19.63
C ALA A 46 -16.17 16.89 18.22
N VAL A 47 -15.23 16.61 17.30
CA VAL A 47 -15.37 16.94 15.90
C VAL A 47 -15.86 15.72 15.13
N TRP A 48 -17.11 15.78 14.64
CA TRP A 48 -17.67 14.71 13.82
C TRP A 48 -17.50 15.05 12.35
N VAL A 49 -16.51 14.40 11.72
CA VAL A 49 -16.34 14.44 10.27
C VAL A 49 -17.24 13.37 9.66
N LYS A 50 -18.36 13.77 9.07
CA LYS A 50 -19.18 12.83 8.29
C LYS A 50 -18.39 12.36 7.07
N CYS A 51 -18.40 11.09 6.70
CA CYS A 51 -17.83 10.70 5.41
C CYS A 51 -18.72 11.25 4.27
N GLY A 52 -18.13 11.69 3.15
CA GLY A 52 -18.85 12.36 2.05
C GLY A 52 -19.89 11.53 1.28
N GLY A 53 -20.28 10.34 1.78
CA GLY A 53 -21.34 9.49 1.25
C GLY A 53 -21.09 8.91 -0.15
N LYS A 54 -20.03 9.34 -0.85
CA LYS A 54 -19.64 8.79 -2.14
C LYS A 54 -18.98 7.43 -1.99
N THR A 55 -19.20 6.58 -2.99
CA THR A 55 -18.48 5.32 -3.14
C THR A 55 -16.98 5.60 -3.07
N LYS A 56 -16.28 4.90 -2.18
CA LYS A 56 -14.82 4.98 -2.11
C LYS A 56 -14.27 4.48 -3.45
N GLU A 57 -13.66 5.37 -4.22
CA GLU A 57 -12.89 4.98 -5.38
C GLU A 57 -11.61 4.31 -4.87
N ARG A 58 -11.47 3.02 -5.18
CA ARG A 58 -10.31 2.22 -4.82
C ARG A 58 -9.37 2.17 -6.01
N VAL A 59 -8.23 2.83 -5.88
CA VAL A 59 -7.08 2.61 -6.76
C VAL A 59 -6.19 1.56 -6.12
N THR A 60 -5.49 0.80 -6.94
CA THR A 60 -4.47 -0.12 -6.47
C THR A 60 -3.10 0.51 -6.68
N ALA A 61 -2.22 0.45 -5.69
CA ALA A 61 -0.80 0.72 -5.89
C ALA A 61 0.00 -0.59 -5.94
N MET A 62 0.92 -0.68 -6.89
CA MET A 62 1.99 -1.67 -6.88
C MET A 62 3.21 -1.03 -6.25
N VAL A 63 3.66 -1.58 -5.12
CA VAL A 63 4.85 -1.13 -4.39
C VAL A 63 6.01 -2.08 -4.67
N LEU A 64 7.20 -1.52 -4.89
CA LEU A 64 8.41 -2.25 -5.21
C LEU A 64 9.55 -1.78 -4.32
N ALA A 65 10.21 -2.71 -3.64
CA ALA A 65 11.41 -2.45 -2.85
C ALA A 65 12.44 -3.55 -3.06
N ASP A 66 13.71 -3.22 -2.94
CA ASP A 66 14.80 -4.18 -3.08
C ASP A 66 15.47 -4.52 -1.73
N THR A 67 16.33 -5.54 -1.73
CA THR A 67 17.07 -6.00 -0.55
C THR A 67 18.09 -5.00 -0.01
N THR A 68 18.41 -3.93 -0.74
CA THR A 68 19.24 -2.83 -0.23
C THR A 68 18.43 -1.86 0.63
N GLY A 69 17.10 -2.00 0.60
CA GLY A 69 16.16 -1.09 1.23
C GLY A 69 15.71 0.06 0.32
N ALA A 70 16.16 0.07 -0.95
CA ALA A 70 15.72 1.08 -1.90
C ALA A 70 14.25 0.85 -2.26
N LYS A 71 13.49 1.94 -2.28
CA LYS A 71 12.09 1.96 -2.73
C LYS A 71 12.06 2.49 -4.15
N HIS A 72 11.47 1.73 -5.05
CA HIS A 72 11.34 2.11 -6.45
C HIS A 72 10.05 2.92 -6.67
N PRO A 73 9.94 3.63 -7.81
CA PRO A 73 8.73 4.38 -8.15
C PRO A 73 7.47 3.52 -8.06
N LEU A 74 6.43 4.08 -7.45
CA LEU A 74 5.12 3.45 -7.30
C LEU A 74 4.34 3.50 -8.60
N PHE A 75 3.60 2.43 -8.91
CA PHE A 75 2.68 2.40 -10.04
C PHE A 75 1.24 2.33 -9.56
N LEU A 76 0.38 3.19 -10.09
CA LEU A 76 -1.06 3.11 -9.86
C LEU A 76 -1.70 2.22 -10.92
N VAL A 77 -2.34 1.14 -10.48
CA VAL A 77 -3.13 0.25 -11.31
C VAL A 77 -4.57 0.72 -11.26
N LEU A 78 -4.99 1.33 -12.37
CA LEU A 78 -6.37 1.75 -12.61
C LEU A 78 -7.08 0.62 -13.35
N ARG A 79 -8.21 0.16 -12.81
CA ARG A 79 -9.05 -0.82 -13.48
C ARG A 79 -9.94 -0.10 -14.49
N THR A 80 -9.79 -0.39 -15.78
CA THR A 80 -10.74 0.05 -16.80
C THR A 80 -11.96 -0.85 -16.80
N THR A 81 -13.14 -0.27 -16.98
CA THR A 81 -14.42 -0.98 -17.15
C THR A 81 -14.53 -1.64 -18.51
#